data_AF-A0A343J9A2-F1
#
_entry.id   AF-A0A343J9A2-F1
#
_cell.length_a   1.000
_cell.length_b   1.000
_cell.length_c   1.000
_cell.angle_alpha   90.00
_cell.angle_beta   90.00
_cell.angle_gamma   90.00
#
_symmetry.space_group_name_H-M   'P 1'
#
loop_
_entity.id
_entity.type
_entity.pdbx_description
1 polymer ?
#
loop_
_entity_poly.entity_id
_entity_poly.type
_entity_poly.pdbx_seq_one_letter_code
_entity_poly.pdbx_strand_id
1 'polypeptide(L)' 'MDLLIKGIDNNENKCIICGKEIYSDIIINKSLVCNSCYDNISLLNVDDFEYNYYKNKIKVWLKRKYKINI' A
#
# COMPACT_ATOMS: atom_id res chain seq x y z
N MET A 1 -3.51 -21.28 10.91
CA MET A 1 -4.17 -20.28 11.77
C MET A 1 -3.72 -18.93 11.25
N ASP A 2 -4.52 -18.33 10.37
CA ASP A 2 -4.12 -17.11 9.68
C ASP A 2 -4.16 -15.95 10.67
N LEU A 3 -2.97 -15.41 10.97
CA LEU A 3 -2.82 -14.27 11.84
C LEU A 3 -3.32 -13.03 11.08
N LEU A 4 -4.62 -12.76 11.25
CA LEU A 4 -5.21 -11.46 10.97
C LEU A 4 -4.42 -10.42 11.78
N ILE A 5 -3.68 -9.57 11.07
CA ILE A 5 -2.99 -8.43 11.67
C ILE A 5 -4.09 -7.45 12.11
N LYS A 6 -4.63 -7.62 13.31
CA LYS A 6 -5.58 -6.68 13.90
C LYS A 6 -4.78 -5.67 14.73
N GLY A 7 -4.66 -4.42 14.28
CA GLY A 7 -4.13 -3.34 15.13
C GLY A 7 -3.45 -2.11 14.48
N ILE A 8 -3.51 -1.89 13.16
CA ILE A 8 -2.85 -0.78 12.45
C ILE A 8 -3.77 0.34 11.91
N ASP A 9 -5.04 0.13 11.53
CA ASP A 9 -6.01 1.12 10.97
C ASP A 9 -7.53 0.73 10.75
N ASN A 10 -8.47 0.81 11.72
CA ASN A 10 -9.89 0.35 11.86
C ASN A 10 -10.77 -0.13 10.64
N ASN A 11 -10.17 -0.74 9.60
CA ASN A 11 -10.68 -1.43 8.40
C ASN A 11 -9.48 -2.04 7.61
N GLU A 12 -8.52 -2.63 8.34
CA GLU A 12 -7.08 -2.28 8.22
C GLU A 12 -6.22 -3.20 7.37
N ASN A 13 -6.72 -4.35 6.94
CA ASN A 13 -5.91 -5.36 6.28
C ASN A 13 -6.04 -5.29 4.77
N LYS A 14 -5.88 -4.11 4.17
CA LYS A 14 -6.01 -3.93 2.71
C LYS A 14 -4.82 -3.21 2.13
N CYS A 15 -4.36 -3.69 0.98
CA CYS A 15 -3.30 -3.05 0.23
C CYS A 15 -3.69 -1.63 -0.15
N ILE A 16 -2.87 -0.64 0.19
CA ILE A 16 -3.13 0.77 -0.10
C ILE A 16 -3.14 1.07 -1.62
N ILE A 17 -2.55 0.17 -2.42
CA ILE A 17 -2.47 0.30 -3.88
C ILE A 17 -3.68 -0.35 -4.55
N CYS A 18 -3.85 -1.67 -4.35
CA CYS A 18 -4.82 -2.48 -5.08
C CYS A 18 -6.08 -2.82 -4.28
N GLY A 19 -6.13 -2.51 -2.98
CA GLY A 19 -7.28 -2.78 -2.11
C GLY A 19 -7.48 -4.26 -1.74
N LYS A 20 -6.62 -5.17 -2.22
CA LYS A 20 -6.65 -6.59 -1.87
C LYS A 20 -6.48 -6.76 -0.37
N GLU A 21 -7.24 -7.68 0.20
CA GLU A 21 -7.08 -8.05 1.59
C GLU A 21 -5.72 -8.73 1.81
N ILE A 22 -5.05 -8.33 2.88
CA ILE A 22 -3.71 -8.76 3.25
C ILE A 22 -3.84 -9.61 4.50
N TYR A 23 -3.66 -10.91 4.33
CA TYR A 23 -3.60 -11.87 5.42
C TYR A 23 -2.15 -12.34 5.53
N SER A 24 -1.53 -12.19 6.70
CA SER A 24 -0.17 -12.68 6.99
C SER A 24 0.96 -12.19 6.06
N ASP A 25 0.90 -10.95 5.58
CA ASP A 25 1.89 -10.40 4.66
C ASP A 25 2.76 -9.30 5.32
N ILE A 26 3.92 -9.00 4.72
CA ILE A 26 4.96 -8.16 5.33
C ILE A 26 4.46 -6.72 5.52
N ILE A 27 4.34 -6.27 6.78
CA ILE A 27 4.14 -4.86 7.12
C ILE A 27 5.48 -4.13 6.91
N ILE A 28 5.64 -3.46 5.79
CA ILE A 28 6.81 -2.60 5.56
C ILE A 28 6.45 -1.15 5.94
N ASN A 29 7.20 -0.55 6.87
CA ASN A 29 7.10 0.87 7.25
C ASN A 29 5.67 1.36 7.60
N LYS A 30 4.93 0.62 8.43
CA LYS A 30 3.57 0.99 8.90
C LYS A 30 2.58 1.29 7.75
N SER A 31 2.79 0.64 6.60
CA SER A 31 1.99 0.79 5.38
C SER A 31 1.64 -0.59 4.86
N LEU A 32 0.36 -0.87 4.63
CA LEU A 32 -0.10 -2.17 4.14
C LEU A 32 0.00 -2.21 2.61
N VAL A 33 1.10 -2.77 2.09
CA VAL A 33 1.29 -3.05 0.66
C VAL A 33 1.45 -4.57 0.53
N CYS A 34 0.69 -5.22 -0.35
CA CYS A 34 0.83 -6.67 -0.57
C CYS A 34 2.10 -6.97 -1.39
N ASN A 35 2.64 -8.19 -1.27
CA ASN A 35 3.89 -8.57 -1.95
C ASN A 35 3.84 -8.30 -3.46
N SER A 36 2.74 -8.63 -4.13
CA SER A 36 2.60 -8.37 -5.57
C SER A 36 2.75 -6.89 -5.93
N CYS A 37 2.18 -5.97 -5.15
CA CYS A 37 2.36 -4.54 -5.40
C CYS A 37 3.78 -4.08 -5.02
N TYR A 38 4.36 -4.65 -3.96
CA TYR A 38 5.72 -4.36 -3.56
C TYR A 38 6.72 -4.78 -4.64
N ASP A 39 6.63 -6.01 -5.13
CA ASP A 39 7.52 -6.57 -6.16
C ASP A 39 7.44 -5.73 -7.43
N ASN A 40 6.22 -5.41 -7.89
CA ASN A 40 6.02 -4.53 -9.05
C ASN A 40 6.71 -3.17 -8.84
N ILE A 41 6.50 -2.52 -7.69
CA ILE A 41 7.11 -1.22 -7.37
C ILE A 41 8.64 -1.32 -7.28
N SER A 42 9.16 -2.41 -6.72
CA SER A 42 10.60 -2.62 -6.52
C SER A 42 11.36 -2.80 -7.84
N LEU A 43 10.66 -3.26 -8.89
CA LEU A 43 11.20 -3.48 -10.23
C LEU A 43 10.89 -2.33 -11.19
N LEU A 44 10.10 -1.34 -10.75
CA LEU A 44 9.61 -0.24 -11.56
C LEU A 44 10.66 0.86 -11.75
N ASN A 45 10.90 1.24 -13.00
CA ASN A 45 11.67 2.41 -13.37
C ASN A 45 10.78 3.65 -13.49
N VAL A 46 11.38 4.83 -13.36
CA VAL A 46 10.66 6.11 -13.44
C VAL A 46 10.03 6.38 -14.81
N ASP A 47 10.57 5.76 -15.85
CA ASP A 47 10.10 5.91 -17.23
C ASP A 47 8.99 4.92 -17.59
N ASP A 48 8.70 3.94 -16.73
CA ASP A 48 7.64 2.97 -16.96
C ASP A 48 6.27 3.64 -16.86
N PHE A 49 5.36 3.28 -17.78
CA PHE A 49 4.00 3.81 -17.80
C PHE A 49 3.28 3.63 -16.45
N GLU A 50 3.48 2.49 -15.81
CA GLU A 50 2.84 2.16 -14.53
C GLU A 50 3.39 2.97 -13.36
N TYR A 51 4.58 3.56 -13.47
CA TYR A 51 5.20 4.36 -12.40
C TYR A 51 4.27 5.47 -11.92
N ASN A 52 3.64 6.18 -12.86
CA ASN A 52 2.71 7.27 -12.55
C ASN A 52 1.45 6.75 -11.83
N TYR A 53 0.99 5.54 -12.15
CA TYR A 53 -0.13 4.91 -11.47
C TYR A 53 0.20 4.67 -9.99
N TYR A 54 1.31 3.99 -9.71
CA TYR A 54 1.71 3.68 -8.33
C TYR A 54 2.04 4.95 -7.53
N LYS A 55 2.74 5.92 -8.13
CA LYS A 55 3.03 7.23 -7.53
C LYS A 55 1.77 7.97 -7.10
N ASN A 56 0.75 8.00 -7.96
CA ASN A 56 -0.52 8.68 -7.64
C ASN A 56 -1.28 7.99 -6.51
N LYS A 57 -1.30 6.65 -6.48
CA LYS A 57 -1.92 5.88 -5.39
C LYS A 57 -1.27 6.17 -4.04
N ILE A 58 0.06 6.15 -3.99
CA ILE A 58 0.83 6.46 -2.77
C ILE A 58 0.55 7.90 -2.32
N LYS A 59 0.53 8.86 -3.26
CA LYS A 59 0.25 10.27 -2.96
C LYS A 59 -1.14 10.47 -2.34
N VAL A 60 -2.17 9.81 -2.87
CA VAL A 60 -3.54 9.86 -2.32
C VAL A 60 -3.57 9.27 -0.92
N TRP A 61 -2.89 8.15 -0.70
CA TRP A 61 -2.81 7.52 0.62
C TRP A 61 -2.13 8.42 1.65
N LEU A 62 -0.97 9.01 1.32
CA LEU A 62 -0.26 9.94 2.19
C LEU A 62 -1.12 11.15 2.57
N LYS A 63 -1.84 11.74 1.60
CA LYS A 63 -2.76 12.85 1.87
C LYS A 63 -3.83 12.48 2.91
N ARG A 64 -4.44 11.30 2.78
CA ARG A 64 -5.45 10.80 3.72
C ARG A 64 -4.86 10.56 5.10
N LYS A 65 -3.72 9.87 5.18
CA LYS A 65 -3.05 9.51 6.43
C LYS A 65 -2.64 10.72 7.27
N TYR A 66 -2.13 11.76 6.60
CA TYR A 66 -1.64 12.97 7.27
C TYR A 66 -2.63 14.13 7.25
N LYS A 67 -3.87 13.91 6.77
CA LYS A 67 -4.93 14.94 6.64
C LYS A 67 -4.43 16.22 5.93
N ILE A 68 -3.60 16.06 4.91
CA ILE A 68 -3.05 17.18 4.14
C ILE A 68 -4.14 17.66 3.18
N ASN A 69 -4.84 18.71 3.58
CA ASN A 69 -5.68 19.51 2.69
C ASN A 69 -4.79 20.53 1.96
N ILE A 70 -4.88 20.56 0.62
CA ILE A 70 -4.36 21.63 -0.23
C ILE A 70 -5.59 22.29 -0.84
#